data_AF-A0A094KRZ8-F1
#
_entry.id   AF-A0A094KRZ8-F1
#
_cell.length_a   1.000
_cell.length_b   1.000
_cell.length_c   1.000
_cell.angle_alpha   90.00
_cell.angle_beta   90.00
_cell.angle_gamma   90.00
#
_symmetry.space_group_name_H-M   'P 1'
#
loop_
_entity.id
_entity.type
_entity.pdbx_description
1 polymer ?
#
loop_
_entity_poly.entity_id
_entity_poly.type
_entity_poly.pdbx_seq_one_letter_code
_entity_poly.pdbx_strand_id
1 'polypeptide(L)' 'RDTSNFDKEFTRQPVELTPTDKLFIMNLDQNEFAGFSYTNPEF' A
#
# COMPACT_ATOMS: atom_id res chain seq x y z
N ARG A 1 -14.37 -3.13 -16.96
CA ARG A 1 -14.07 -3.22 -15.51
C ARG A 1 -15.00 -2.25 -14.83
N ASP A 2 -16.00 -2.74 -14.10
CA ASP A 2 -17.03 -1.90 -13.50
C ASP A 2 -16.59 -1.45 -12.10
N THR A 3 -16.76 -0.16 -11.81
CA THR A 3 -16.48 0.44 -10.51
C THR A 3 -17.72 1.09 -9.89
N SER A 4 -18.91 0.80 -10.43
CA SER A 4 -20.19 1.37 -10.01
C SER A 4 -20.51 1.15 -8.52
N ASN A 5 -19.97 0.09 -7.92
CA ASN A 5 -20.14 -0.24 -6.50
C ASN A 5 -19.14 0.45 -5.56
N PHE A 6 -18.25 1.31 -6.10
CA PHE A 6 -17.29 2.07 -5.31
C PHE A 6 -17.67 3.55 -5.29
N ASP A 7 -17.36 4.24 -4.20
CA ASP A 7 -17.48 5.69 -4.16
C ASP A 7 -16.60 6.31 -5.25
N LYS A 8 -17.18 7.26 -6.00
CA LYS A 8 -16.52 7.91 -7.12
C LYS A 8 -15.29 8.68 -6.68
N GLU A 9 -15.26 9.18 -5.45
CA GLU A 9 -14.10 9.89 -4.90
C GLU A 9 -12.84 9.01 -4.93
N PHE A 10 -12.95 7.72 -4.58
CA PHE A 10 -11.81 6.79 -4.68
C PHE A 10 -11.43 6.49 -6.13
N THR A 11 -12.43 6.29 -7.01
CA THR A 11 -12.16 5.93 -8.42
C THR A 11 -11.59 7.08 -9.26
N ARG A 12 -11.71 8.32 -8.76
CA ARG A 12 -11.16 9.53 -9.38
C ARG A 12 -9.74 9.86 -8.92
N GLN A 13 -9.31 9.30 -7.79
CA GLN A 13 -7.94 9.49 -7.32
C GLN A 13 -6.93 8.89 -8.32
N PRO A 14 -5.74 9.51 -8.46
CA PRO A 14 -4.70 8.97 -9.32
C PRO A 14 -4.23 7.61 -8.80
N VAL A 15 -3.92 6.70 -9.73
CA VAL A 15 -3.41 5.36 -9.41
C VAL A 15 -1.90 5.44 -9.20
N GLU A 16 -1.49 6.11 -8.13
CA GLU A 16 -0.09 6.37 -7.80
C GLU A 16 0.21 6.19 -6.32
N LEU A 17 1.48 5.89 -6.02
CA LEU A 17 1.97 5.85 -4.65
C LEU A 17 2.31 7.28 -4.20
N THR A 18 1.87 7.66 -3.01
CA THR A 18 2.30 8.90 -2.39
C THR A 18 3.82 8.90 -2.21
N PRO A 19 4.53 9.97 -2.61
CA PRO A 19 5.96 10.07 -2.40
C PRO A 19 6.34 9.93 -0.92
N THR A 20 7.39 9.17 -0.65
CA THR A 20 7.84 8.91 0.72
C THR A 20 8.88 9.90 1.20
N ASP A 21 8.85 10.26 2.48
CA ASP A 21 9.93 11.00 3.15
C ASP A 21 11.02 10.03 3.66
N LYS A 22 12.24 10.20 3.16
CA LYS A 22 13.38 9.35 3.52
C LYS A 22 13.78 9.51 4.99
N LEU A 23 13.70 10.71 5.54
CA LEU A 23 14.04 10.95 6.96
C LEU A 23 13.03 10.24 7.86
N PHE A 24 11.76 10.24 7.48
CA PHE A 24 10.72 9.50 8.19
C PHE A 24 10.99 7.99 8.15
N ILE A 25 11.26 7.43 6.97
CA ILE A 25 11.53 6.00 6.80
C ILE A 25 12.75 5.55 7.62
N MET A 26 13.83 6.33 7.63
CA MET A 26 15.06 5.99 8.37
C MET A 26 14.87 5.93 9.89
N ASN A 27 13.81 6.55 10.42
CA ASN A 27 13.50 6.53 11.85
C ASN A 27 12.54 5.41 12.27
N LEU A 28 12.05 4.59 11.32
CA LEU A 28 11.18 3.45 11.61
C LEU A 28 12.00 2.23 12.04
N ASP A 29 11.60 1.56 13.13
CA ASP A 29 12.15 0.25 13.48
C ASP A 29 11.67 -0.81 12.49
N GLN A 30 12.58 -1.30 11.65
CA GLN A 30 12.25 -2.28 10.62
C GLN A 30 11.91 -3.66 11.20
N ASN A 31 12.32 -3.95 12.44
CA ASN A 31 12.05 -5.24 13.07
C ASN A 31 10.57 -5.40 13.43
N GLU A 32 9.80 -4.32 13.56
CA GLU A 32 8.35 -4.36 13.76
C GLU A 32 7.61 -5.07 12.60
N PHE A 33 8.25 -5.12 11.42
CA PHE A 33 7.70 -5.75 10.22
C PHE A 33 8.30 -7.14 9.94
N ALA A 34 9.08 -7.69 10.88
CA ALA A 34 9.63 -9.03 10.74
C ALA A 34 8.50 -10.08 10.60
N GLY A 35 8.61 -10.96 9.59
CA GLY A 35 7.59 -11.97 9.30
C GLY A 35 6.38 -11.47 8.50
N PHE A 36 6.37 -10.21 8.04
CA PHE A 36 5.29 -9.67 7.21
C PHE A 36 5.19 -10.34 5.82
N SER A 37 6.32 -10.76 5.25
CA SER A 37 6.37 -11.36 3.92
C SER A 37 5.61 -12.69 3.89
N TYR A 38 4.57 -12.77 3.06
CA TYR A 38 3.77 -13.97 2.81
C TYR A 38 3.48 -14.08 1.32
N THR A 39 3.57 -15.31 0.80
CA THR A 39 3.07 -15.68 -0.53
C THR A 39 2.14 -16.87 -0.35
N ASN A 40 1.00 -16.84 -1.04
CA ASN A 40 0.07 -17.97 -1.03
C ASN A 40 0.74 -19.19 -1.69
N PRO A 41 0.93 -20.33 -0.99
CA PRO A 41 1.55 -21.52 -1.56
C PRO A 41 0.66 -22.22 -2.61
N GLU A 42 -0.64 -21.92 -2.64
CA GLU A 42 -1.62 -22.53 -3.54
C GLU A 42 -1.81 -21.75 -4.87
N PHE A 43 -0.94 -20.76 -5.17
CA PHE A 43 -1.07 -19.87 -6.33
C PHE A 43 0.20 -19.83 -7.19
#